data_AF-A0A414J3M5-F1
#
_entry.id   AF-A0A414J3M5-F1
#
_cell.length_a   1.000
_cell.length_b   1.000
_cell.length_c   1.000
_cell.angle_alpha   90.00
_cell.angle_beta   90.00
_cell.angle_gamma   90.00
#
_symmetry.space_group_name_H-M   'P 1'
#
loop_
_entity.id
_entity.type
_entity.pdbx_description
1 polymer ?
#
loop_
_entity_poly.entity_id
_entity_poly.type
_entity_poly.pdbx_seq_one_letter_code
_entity_poly.pdbx_strand_id
1 'polypeptide(L)'
;MKNKNKGFTLVELIIVIAIFAILLGIAVPSLNSILGFRVNRAANSIAAALDKTKTEAANRLVGEMKLEKREDGYYISYYLDRGKVDGESNVKQDQPEKIAPARTIISYTIDNGTEQELGVGDGIVLTYDRATGAFLPLQEKVWTQKAILSVLANGEDIPLTRSGAYCTKITVRGGGRYKTLNLIQETGKYEMVSGHY
;
A
#
# COMPACT_ATOMS: atom_id res chain seq x y z
N MET A 1 2.40 4.05 69.67
CA MET A 1 2.92 2.67 69.76
C MET A 1 3.19 2.12 68.35
N LYS A 2 4.38 1.54 68.16
CA LYS A 2 4.84 0.59 67.12
C LYS A 2 4.51 0.86 65.64
N ASN A 3 5.47 1.45 64.92
CA ASN A 3 5.62 1.29 63.48
C ASN A 3 6.05 -0.17 63.19
N LYS A 4 5.17 -0.96 62.57
CA LYS A 4 5.53 -2.26 61.99
C LYS A 4 6.13 -2.01 60.61
N ASN A 5 7.46 -1.90 60.54
CA ASN A 5 8.16 -1.96 59.26
C ASN A 5 8.06 -3.41 58.73
N LYS A 6 7.08 -3.66 57.86
CA LYS A 6 6.99 -4.92 57.11
C LYS A 6 7.98 -4.83 55.95
N GLY A 7 9.10 -5.53 56.06
CA GLY A 7 10.03 -5.75 54.93
C GLY A 7 9.56 -6.92 54.06
N PHE A 8 10.02 -6.92 52.81
CA PHE A 8 9.86 -8.08 51.92
C PHE A 8 10.82 -9.20 52.34
N THR A 9 10.35 -10.44 52.32
CA THR A 9 11.18 -11.62 52.52
C THR A 9 11.98 -11.92 51.26
N LEU A 10 13.13 -12.59 51.44
CA LEU A 10 13.97 -13.03 50.34
C LEU A 10 13.22 -14.02 49.41
N VAL A 11 12.33 -14.84 49.99
CA VAL A 11 11.48 -15.78 49.25
C VAL A 11 10.45 -15.03 48.38
N GLU A 12 9.79 -14.01 48.91
CA GLU A 12 8.86 -13.18 48.12
C GLU A 12 9.57 -12.51 46.93
N LEU A 13 10.79 -12.01 47.13
CA LEU A 13 11.57 -11.42 46.05
C LEU A 13 11.89 -12.42 44.94
N ILE A 14 12.29 -13.65 45.28
CA ILE A 14 12.59 -14.70 44.31
C ILE A 14 11.34 -15.07 43.50
N ILE A 15 10.19 -15.20 44.16
CA ILE A 15 8.93 -15.53 43.49
C ILE A 15 8.54 -14.43 42.50
N VAL A 16 8.67 -13.15 42.89
CA VAL A 16 8.36 -12.01 42.00
C VAL A 16 9.26 -12.01 40.77
N ILE A 17 10.57 -12.19 40.94
CA ILE A 17 11.52 -12.23 39.82
C ILE A 17 11.22 -13.42 38.89
N ALA A 18 10.90 -14.60 39.45
CA ALA A 18 10.56 -15.78 38.67
C ALA A 18 9.30 -15.56 37.80
N ILE A 19 8.23 -14.99 38.38
CA ILE A 19 7.00 -14.66 37.64
C ILE A 19 7.32 -13.62 36.55
N PHE A 20 8.10 -12.59 36.86
CA PHE A 20 8.46 -11.55 35.91
C PHE A 20 9.28 -12.10 34.72
N ALA A 21 10.20 -13.02 34.97
CA ALA A 21 10.99 -13.68 33.93
C ALA A 21 10.10 -14.50 32.97
N ILE A 22 9.13 -15.25 33.51
CA ILE A 22 8.15 -16.00 32.70
C ILE A 22 7.31 -15.04 31.84
N LEU A 23 6.81 -13.95 32.44
CA LEU A 23 6.01 -12.96 31.73
C LEU A 23 6.79 -12.29 30.58
N LEU A 24 8.05 -11.91 30.82
CA LEU A 24 8.91 -11.35 29.77
C LEU A 24 9.21 -12.37 28.66
N GLY A 25 9.40 -13.64 29.01
CA GLY A 25 9.61 -14.73 28.05
C GLY A 25 8.45 -14.90 27.07
N ILE A 26 7.21 -14.66 27.50
CA ILE A 26 6.01 -14.73 26.65
C ILE A 26 5.76 -13.41 25.91
N ALA A 27 5.99 -12.27 26.56
CA ALA A 27 5.66 -10.95 26.03
C ALA A 27 6.50 -10.59 24.79
N VAL A 28 7.81 -10.87 24.79
CA VAL A 28 8.73 -10.52 23.69
C VAL A 28 8.35 -11.16 22.34
N PRO A 29 8.16 -12.49 22.22
CA PRO A 29 7.79 -13.11 20.95
C PRO A 29 6.41 -12.68 20.42
N SER A 30 5.47 -12.31 21.30
CA SER A 30 4.12 -11.86 20.90
C SER A 30 4.13 -10.58 20.05
N LEU A 31 5.11 -9.69 20.25
CA LEU A 31 5.25 -8.44 19.51
C LEU A 31 5.82 -8.65 18.10
N ASN A 32 6.65 -9.69 17.91
CA ASN A 32 7.21 -10.03 16.59
C ASN A 32 6.14 -10.55 15.62
N SER A 33 5.09 -11.21 16.12
CA SER A 33 3.99 -11.70 15.27
C SER A 33 3.20 -10.57 14.62
N ILE A 34 3.07 -9.41 15.27
CA ILE A 34 2.28 -8.26 14.78
C ILE A 34 2.89 -7.63 13.52
N LEU A 35 4.22 -7.67 13.38
CA LEU A 35 4.91 -7.03 12.26
C LEU A 35 4.71 -7.79 10.94
N GLY A 36 4.65 -9.13 10.99
CA GLY A 36 4.35 -9.95 9.81
C GLY A 36 2.93 -9.74 9.27
N PHE A 37 1.94 -9.53 10.16
CA PHE A 37 0.56 -9.23 9.75
C PHE A 37 0.44 -7.92 8.98
N ARG A 38 1.28 -6.92 9.30
CA ARG A 38 1.26 -5.62 8.62
C ARG A 38 1.75 -5.71 7.18
N VAL A 39 2.84 -6.45 6.95
CA VAL A 39 3.37 -6.68 5.60
C VAL A 39 2.34 -7.40 4.73
N ASN A 40 1.72 -8.46 5.28
CA ASN A 40 0.69 -9.21 4.58
C ASN A 40 -0.54 -8.35 4.25
N ARG A 41 -1.04 -7.58 5.22
CA ARG A 41 -2.19 -6.69 5.02
C ARG A 41 -1.90 -5.67 3.92
N ALA A 42 -0.77 -4.96 4.01
CA ALA A 42 -0.42 -3.93 3.05
C ALA A 42 -0.23 -4.50 1.63
N ALA A 43 0.47 -5.63 1.49
CA ALA A 43 0.63 -6.29 0.19
C ALA A 43 -0.71 -6.76 -0.40
N ASN A 44 -1.59 -7.33 0.42
CA ASN A 44 -2.93 -7.75 -0.03
C ASN A 44 -3.83 -6.56 -0.38
N SER A 45 -3.71 -5.42 0.33
CA SER A 45 -4.41 -4.19 -0.03
C SER A 45 -3.92 -3.63 -1.37
N ILE A 46 -2.62 -3.68 -1.66
CA ILE A 46 -2.07 -3.29 -2.97
C ILE A 46 -2.58 -4.23 -4.06
N ALA A 47 -2.54 -5.54 -3.83
CA ALA A 47 -3.08 -6.57 -4.72
C ALA A 47 -4.56 -6.31 -5.07
N ALA A 48 -5.40 -6.11 -4.05
CA ALA A 48 -6.81 -5.79 -4.22
C ALA A 48 -7.03 -4.46 -4.98
N ALA A 49 -6.19 -3.47 -4.72
CA ALA A 49 -6.24 -2.20 -5.44
C ALA A 49 -5.85 -2.33 -6.91
N LEU A 50 -4.87 -3.17 -7.23
CA LEU A 50 -4.49 -3.49 -8.60
C LEU A 50 -5.65 -4.16 -9.33
N ASP A 51 -6.31 -5.14 -8.71
CA ASP A 51 -7.45 -5.85 -9.29
C ASP A 51 -8.67 -4.93 -9.49
N LYS A 52 -8.97 -4.08 -8.50
CA LYS A 52 -10.02 -3.06 -8.61
C LYS A 52 -9.72 -2.09 -9.74
N THR A 53 -8.51 -1.52 -9.78
CA THR A 53 -8.10 -0.57 -10.81
C THR A 53 -8.19 -1.17 -12.21
N LYS A 54 -7.80 -2.43 -12.38
CA LYS A 54 -7.94 -3.14 -13.66
C LYS A 54 -9.39 -3.25 -14.11
N THR A 55 -10.25 -3.67 -13.19
CA THR A 55 -11.70 -3.79 -13.46
C THR A 55 -12.30 -2.43 -13.81
N GLU A 56 -11.89 -1.38 -13.11
CA GLU A 56 -12.39 -0.03 -13.36
C GLU A 56 -11.87 0.53 -14.70
N ALA A 57 -10.58 0.39 -15.00
CA ALA A 57 -9.97 0.84 -16.25
C ALA A 57 -10.54 0.11 -17.49
N ALA A 58 -10.98 -1.14 -17.36
CA ALA A 58 -11.66 -1.85 -18.44
C ALA A 58 -13.04 -1.26 -18.78
N ASN A 59 -13.76 -0.79 -17.75
CA ASN A 59 -15.15 -0.38 -17.85
C ASN A 59 -15.35 1.14 -18.00
N ARG A 60 -14.32 1.94 -17.69
CA ARG A 60 -14.42 3.40 -17.56
C ARG A 60 -13.31 4.09 -18.35
N LEU A 61 -13.48 5.39 -18.57
CA LEU A 61 -12.48 6.21 -19.26
C LEU A 61 -11.27 6.47 -18.34
N VAL A 62 -11.47 6.54 -17.02
CA VAL A 62 -10.42 6.64 -16.02
C VAL A 62 -10.53 5.51 -15.00
N GLY A 63 -9.44 4.78 -14.81
CA GLY A 63 -9.24 3.87 -13.70
C GLY A 63 -7.80 3.91 -13.24
N GLU A 64 -7.45 4.89 -12.40
CA GLU A 64 -6.09 5.00 -11.85
C GLU A 64 -6.08 4.74 -10.34
N MET A 65 -5.05 4.03 -9.87
CA MET A 65 -4.70 4.02 -8.46
C MET A 65 -3.42 4.80 -8.21
N LYS A 66 -3.42 5.56 -7.11
CA LYS A 66 -2.23 6.18 -6.54
C LYS A 66 -1.86 5.46 -5.25
N LEU A 67 -0.63 4.95 -5.20
CA LEU A 67 0.01 4.47 -3.97
C LEU A 67 1.01 5.54 -3.51
N GLU A 68 0.81 6.09 -2.32
CA GLU A 68 1.63 7.19 -1.82
C GLU A 68 2.02 7.00 -0.35
N LYS A 69 3.12 7.63 0.06
CA LYS A 69 3.53 7.70 1.46
C LYS A 69 3.30 9.10 2.00
N ARG A 70 2.61 9.17 3.13
CA ARG A 70 2.39 10.35 3.95
C ARG A 70 3.15 10.19 5.27
N GLU A 71 3.17 11.24 6.09
CA GLU A 71 3.88 11.24 7.38
C GLU A 71 3.48 10.08 8.29
N ASP A 72 2.20 9.71 8.28
CA ASP A 72 1.65 8.73 9.20
C ASP A 72 1.51 7.32 8.59
N GLY A 73 1.76 7.14 7.30
CA GLY A 73 1.68 5.85 6.63
C GLY A 73 1.47 5.90 5.12
N TYR A 74 1.13 4.74 4.56
CA TYR A 74 0.91 4.55 3.14
C TYR A 74 -0.58 4.51 2.85
N TYR A 75 -0.95 5.13 1.74
CA TYR A 75 -2.33 5.29 1.32
C TYR A 75 -2.51 4.82 -0.11
N ILE A 76 -3.68 4.27 -0.38
CA ILE A 76 -4.19 4.05 -1.73
C ILE A 76 -5.38 4.96 -1.94
N SER A 77 -5.40 5.65 -3.07
CA SER A 77 -6.56 6.40 -3.53
C SER A 77 -6.82 6.09 -5.00
N TYR A 78 -8.06 6.32 -5.44
CA TYR A 78 -8.47 6.07 -6.81
C TYR A 78 -8.98 7.35 -7.46
N TYR A 79 -8.72 7.46 -8.75
CA TYR A 79 -9.34 8.46 -9.60
C TYR A 79 -10.17 7.71 -10.63
N LEU A 80 -11.48 7.77 -10.45
CA LEU A 80 -12.43 6.98 -11.22
C LEU A 80 -13.42 7.91 -11.93
N ASP A 81 -13.60 7.69 -13.22
CA ASP A 81 -14.75 8.23 -13.95
C ASP A 81 -15.97 7.36 -13.65
N ARG A 82 -16.97 7.87 -12.93
CA ARG A 82 -18.18 7.10 -12.59
C ARG A 82 -19.27 7.20 -13.66
N GLY A 83 -18.90 7.62 -14.87
CA GLY A 83 -19.83 7.77 -15.98
C GLY A 83 -20.66 9.04 -15.86
N LYS A 84 -21.74 9.14 -16.63
CA LYS A 84 -22.58 10.34 -16.67
C LYS A 84 -23.73 10.26 -15.66
N VAL A 85 -23.96 11.34 -14.92
CA VAL A 85 -25.18 11.57 -14.13
C VAL A 85 -25.87 12.79 -14.75
N ASP A 86 -27.14 12.64 -15.12
CA ASP A 86 -27.93 13.69 -15.78
C ASP A 86 -27.29 14.30 -17.04
N GLY A 87 -26.50 13.50 -17.77
CA GLY A 87 -25.81 13.91 -18.99
C GLY A 87 -24.41 14.50 -18.78
N GLU A 88 -24.00 14.76 -17.54
CA GLU A 88 -22.68 15.30 -17.17
C GLU A 88 -21.76 14.21 -16.60
N SER A 89 -20.48 14.24 -16.96
CA SER A 89 -19.48 13.30 -16.45
C SER A 89 -19.28 13.47 -14.92
N ASN A 90 -19.30 12.37 -14.18
CA ASN A 90 -19.21 12.33 -12.73
C ASN A 90 -17.91 11.65 -12.29
N VAL A 91 -16.84 12.43 -12.27
CA VAL A 91 -15.51 11.96 -11.86
C VAL A 91 -15.32 12.24 -10.37
N LYS A 92 -14.93 11.23 -9.58
CA LYS A 92 -14.67 11.40 -8.15
C LYS A 92 -13.33 10.78 -7.75
N GLN A 93 -12.59 11.50 -6.93
CA GLN A 93 -11.50 10.92 -6.16
C GLN A 93 -12.11 10.16 -4.97
N ASP A 94 -11.81 8.87 -4.85
CA ASP A 94 -12.19 8.10 -3.67
C ASP A 94 -11.38 8.58 -2.45
N GLN A 95 -11.97 8.46 -1.26
CA GLN A 95 -11.25 8.75 -0.01
C GLN A 95 -10.00 7.88 0.09
N PRO A 96 -8.82 8.46 0.37
CA PRO A 96 -7.59 7.70 0.56
C PRO A 96 -7.73 6.68 1.70
N GLU A 97 -7.44 5.41 1.42
CA GLU A 97 -7.44 4.33 2.39
C GLU A 97 -6.02 4.10 2.92
N LYS A 98 -5.85 4.12 4.24
CA LYS A 98 -4.56 3.82 4.87
C LYS A 98 -4.31 2.32 4.88
N ILE A 99 -3.27 1.87 4.18
CA ILE A 99 -2.95 0.44 4.05
C ILE A 99 -1.79 -0.02 4.94
N ALA A 100 -0.93 0.90 5.37
CA ALA A 100 0.22 0.60 6.20
C ALA A 100 0.64 1.80 7.07
N PRO A 101 1.18 1.58 8.28
CA PRO A 101 1.79 2.66 9.07
C PRO A 101 3.14 3.11 8.51
N ALA A 102 3.62 4.29 8.93
CA ALA A 102 4.88 4.90 8.48
C ALA A 102 6.12 3.99 8.64
N ARG A 103 6.14 3.10 9.64
CA ARG A 103 7.25 2.16 9.88
C ARG A 103 7.33 1.02 8.83
N THR A 104 6.31 0.84 8.00
CA THR A 104 6.40 -0.07 6.86
C THR A 104 7.29 0.58 5.78
N ILE A 105 8.04 -0.22 5.04
CA ILE A 105 8.81 0.28 3.88
C ILE A 105 8.14 -0.28 2.64
N ILE A 106 7.75 0.60 1.71
CA ILE A 106 7.25 0.18 0.40
C ILE A 106 8.14 0.80 -0.67
N SER A 107 8.66 -0.04 -1.54
CA SER A 107 9.44 0.34 -2.70
C SER A 107 8.83 -0.23 -3.97
N TYR A 108 9.23 0.34 -5.10
CA TYR A 108 8.91 -0.19 -6.41
C TYR A 108 10.19 -0.36 -7.24
N THR A 109 10.19 -1.32 -8.15
CA THR A 109 11.27 -1.53 -9.12
C THR A 109 10.73 -1.21 -10.50
N ILE A 110 11.51 -0.49 -11.29
CA ILE A 110 11.18 -0.23 -12.69
C ILE A 110 11.84 -1.26 -13.64
N ASP A 111 11.45 -1.25 -14.90
CA ASP A 111 11.97 -2.11 -15.98
C ASP A 111 13.50 -2.17 -16.09
N ASN A 112 14.22 -1.10 -15.80
CA ASN A 112 15.69 -1.11 -15.78
C ASN A 112 16.31 -1.78 -14.53
N GLY A 113 15.50 -2.31 -13.61
CA GLY A 113 15.93 -2.98 -12.39
C GLY A 113 16.21 -2.06 -11.20
N THR A 114 16.09 -0.74 -11.37
CA THR A 114 16.29 0.23 -10.28
C THR A 114 15.14 0.13 -9.28
N GLU A 115 15.48 -0.10 -8.01
CA GLU A 115 14.54 -0.07 -6.90
C GLU A 115 14.54 1.31 -6.24
N GLN A 116 13.34 1.86 -6.02
CA GLN A 116 13.13 3.12 -5.34
C GLN A 116 12.15 2.95 -4.17
N GLU A 117 12.58 3.33 -2.97
CA GLU A 117 11.69 3.46 -1.81
C GLU A 117 10.80 4.69 -1.97
N LEU A 118 9.53 4.58 -1.61
CA LEU A 118 8.65 5.74 -1.47
C LEU A 118 9.06 6.54 -0.22
N GLY A 119 9.49 7.79 -0.41
CA GLY A 119 9.68 8.79 0.63
C GLY A 119 8.39 9.51 1.00
N VAL A 120 8.40 10.27 2.10
CA VAL A 120 7.21 11.05 2.49
C VAL A 120 6.94 12.11 1.43
N GLY A 121 5.71 12.15 0.92
CA GLY A 121 5.31 13.00 -0.20
C GLY A 121 5.42 12.31 -1.57
N ASP A 122 6.13 11.18 -1.65
CA ASP A 122 6.25 10.41 -2.88
C ASP A 122 5.02 9.53 -3.10
N GLY A 123 4.77 9.24 -4.38
CA GLY A 123 3.79 8.25 -4.78
C GLY A 123 3.99 7.81 -6.22
N ILE A 124 3.44 6.64 -6.54
CA ILE A 124 3.36 6.12 -7.90
C ILE A 124 1.90 5.99 -8.31
N VAL A 125 1.64 6.19 -9.59
CA VAL A 125 0.33 6.05 -10.20
C VAL A 125 0.38 4.90 -11.20
N LEU A 126 -0.53 3.95 -11.01
CA LEU A 126 -0.64 2.73 -11.80
C LEU A 126 -2.02 2.68 -12.44
N THR A 127 -2.05 2.26 -13.70
CA THR A 127 -3.26 2.13 -14.49
C THR A 127 -3.05 1.07 -15.57
N TYR A 128 -4.12 0.76 -16.29
CA TYR A 128 -4.16 -0.31 -17.27
C TYR A 128 -4.60 0.22 -18.62
N ASP A 129 -4.09 -0.41 -19.67
CA ASP A 129 -4.64 -0.26 -21.00
C ASP A 129 -6.02 -0.92 -21.04
N ARG A 130 -7.05 -0.15 -21.40
CA ARG A 130 -8.44 -0.61 -21.43
C ARG A 130 -8.69 -1.75 -22.42
N ALA A 131 -7.98 -1.76 -23.56
CA ALA A 131 -8.24 -2.70 -24.64
C ALA A 131 -7.58 -4.06 -24.39
N THR A 132 -6.37 -4.05 -23.85
CA THR A 132 -5.54 -5.24 -23.65
C THR A 132 -5.53 -5.72 -22.20
N GLY A 133 -5.86 -4.85 -21.25
CA GLY A 133 -5.72 -5.12 -19.82
C GLY A 133 -4.28 -5.13 -19.33
N ALA A 134 -3.30 -4.75 -20.17
CA ALA A 134 -1.89 -4.65 -19.81
C ALA A 134 -1.63 -3.47 -18.85
N PHE A 135 -0.56 -3.54 -18.05
CA PHE A 135 -0.10 -2.37 -17.32
C PHE A 135 0.37 -1.29 -18.29
N LEU A 136 0.07 -0.03 -17.98
CA LEU A 136 0.71 1.11 -18.61
C LEU A 136 1.99 1.53 -17.86
N PRO A 137 2.87 2.33 -18.49
CA PRO A 137 3.98 2.96 -17.79
C PRO A 137 3.52 3.72 -16.54
N LEU A 138 4.44 4.00 -15.63
CA LEU A 138 4.16 4.87 -14.49
C LEU A 138 3.64 6.22 -14.98
N GLN A 139 2.50 6.66 -14.43
CA GLN A 139 1.90 7.94 -14.82
C GLN A 139 2.58 9.06 -14.03
N GLU A 140 3.10 10.07 -14.73
CA GLU A 140 3.81 11.20 -14.11
C GLU A 140 2.88 12.12 -13.31
N LYS A 141 1.62 12.16 -13.70
CA LYS A 141 0.60 13.03 -13.11
C LYS A 141 -0.60 12.20 -12.71
N VAL A 142 -1.10 12.51 -11.54
CA VAL A 142 -2.42 12.10 -11.10
C VAL A 142 -3.44 12.98 -11.82
N TRP A 143 -4.40 12.36 -12.51
CA TRP A 143 -5.45 13.12 -13.18
C TRP A 143 -6.40 13.78 -12.18
N THR A 144 -6.52 15.10 -12.24
CA THR A 144 -7.53 15.81 -11.43
C THR A 144 -8.91 15.67 -12.05
N GLN A 145 -9.95 15.70 -11.22
CA GLN A 145 -11.34 15.74 -11.69
C GLN A 145 -11.54 16.81 -12.75
N LYS A 146 -11.04 18.03 -12.53
CA LYS A 146 -11.14 19.14 -13.49
C LYS A 146 -10.50 18.82 -14.84
N ALA A 147 -9.30 18.23 -14.84
CA ALA A 147 -8.59 17.89 -16.07
C ALA A 147 -9.30 16.78 -16.86
N ILE A 148 -9.81 15.75 -16.15
CA ILE A 148 -10.60 14.69 -16.77
C ILE A 148 -11.86 15.28 -17.40
N LEU A 149 -12.62 16.09 -16.65
CA LEU A 149 -13.85 16.70 -17.14
C LEU A 149 -13.61 17.57 -18.38
N SER A 150 -12.51 18.33 -18.44
CA SER A 150 -12.18 19.13 -19.63
C SER A 150 -11.86 18.28 -20.86
N VAL A 151 -11.13 17.17 -20.70
CA VAL A 151 -10.80 16.28 -21.82
C VAL A 151 -12.07 15.59 -22.34
N LEU A 152 -12.91 15.10 -21.42
CA LEU A 152 -14.16 14.43 -21.76
C LEU A 152 -15.17 15.37 -22.45
N ALA A 153 -15.23 16.64 -22.05
CA ALA A 153 -16.09 17.63 -22.68
C ALA A 153 -15.72 17.89 -24.16
N ASN A 154 -14.44 17.72 -24.50
CA ASN A 154 -13.94 17.85 -25.88
C ASN A 154 -14.14 16.59 -26.73
N GLY A 155 -14.66 15.49 -26.14
CA GLY A 155 -14.80 14.20 -26.82
C GLY A 155 -13.47 13.49 -27.07
N GLU A 156 -12.41 13.90 -26.38
CA GLU A 156 -11.07 13.33 -26.51
C GLU A 156 -10.88 12.17 -25.52
N ASP A 157 -10.00 11.23 -25.89
CA ASP A 157 -9.53 10.19 -24.98
C ASP A 157 -8.57 10.76 -23.93
N ILE A 158 -8.54 10.12 -22.77
CA ILE A 158 -7.66 10.54 -21.68
C ILE A 158 -6.21 10.26 -22.06
N PRO A 159 -5.31 11.27 -22.08
CA PRO A 159 -3.96 11.10 -22.57
C PRO A 159 -3.07 10.48 -21.49
N LEU A 160 -3.36 9.22 -21.18
CA LEU A 160 -2.53 8.38 -20.32
C LEU A 160 -1.14 8.21 -20.95
N THR A 161 -0.12 8.17 -20.12
CA THR A 161 1.27 7.94 -20.50
C THR A 161 1.37 6.57 -21.17
N ARG A 162 1.83 6.53 -22.42
CA ARG A 162 2.00 5.31 -23.24
C ARG A 162 3.46 4.90 -23.46
N SER A 163 4.40 5.75 -23.07
CA SER A 163 5.85 5.49 -23.14
C SER A 163 6.52 5.91 -21.84
N GLY A 164 7.46 5.13 -21.34
CA GLY A 164 8.19 5.44 -20.11
C GLY A 164 8.53 4.19 -19.32
N ALA A 165 8.94 4.39 -18.07
CA ALA A 165 9.33 3.30 -17.19
C ALA A 165 8.09 2.52 -16.71
N TYR A 166 8.16 1.20 -16.81
CA TYR A 166 7.16 0.32 -16.23
C TYR A 166 7.53 -0.07 -14.81
N CYS A 167 6.56 -0.05 -13.90
CA CYS A 167 6.72 -0.71 -12.60
C CYS A 167 6.66 -2.23 -12.81
N THR A 168 7.74 -2.94 -12.47
CA THR A 168 7.83 -4.40 -12.60
C THR A 168 7.67 -5.10 -11.26
N LYS A 169 7.83 -4.38 -10.15
CA LYS A 169 7.79 -4.95 -8.81
C LYS A 169 7.34 -3.94 -7.79
N ILE A 170 6.52 -4.35 -6.82
CA ILE A 170 6.26 -3.60 -5.59
C ILE A 170 6.66 -4.47 -4.41
N THR A 171 7.54 -3.97 -3.54
CA THR A 171 8.02 -4.70 -2.37
C THR A 171 7.62 -3.99 -1.09
N VAL A 172 6.91 -4.73 -0.22
CA VAL A 172 6.50 -4.30 1.11
C VAL A 172 7.39 -4.98 2.14
N ARG A 173 8.06 -4.21 2.99
CA ARG A 173 8.98 -4.71 4.03
C ARG A 173 8.59 -4.21 5.42
N GLY A 174 8.84 -5.05 6.43
CA GLY A 174 8.64 -4.69 7.83
C GLY A 174 8.95 -5.84 8.77
N GLY A 175 9.65 -5.54 9.88
CA GLY A 175 9.91 -6.50 10.97
C GLY A 175 10.57 -7.80 10.52
N GLY A 176 11.61 -7.71 9.67
CA GLY A 176 12.35 -8.88 9.19
C GLY A 176 11.63 -9.71 8.12
N ARG A 177 10.47 -9.26 7.63
CA ARG A 177 9.72 -9.94 6.56
C ARG A 177 9.51 -9.02 5.38
N TYR A 178 9.29 -9.61 4.22
CA TYR A 178 8.88 -8.89 3.04
C TYR A 178 7.85 -9.69 2.22
N LYS A 179 7.05 -8.94 1.45
CA LYS A 179 6.22 -9.46 0.37
C LYS A 179 6.48 -8.66 -0.89
N THR A 180 6.50 -9.35 -2.00
CA THR A 180 6.75 -8.78 -3.31
C THR A 180 5.59 -9.11 -4.23
N LEU A 181 5.06 -8.10 -4.92
CA LEU A 181 4.17 -8.24 -6.06
C LEU A 181 5.01 -8.07 -7.32
N ASN A 182 5.23 -9.15 -8.07
CA ASN A 182 5.87 -9.10 -9.38
C ASN A 182 4.79 -8.79 -10.42
N LEU A 183 4.89 -7.65 -11.09
CA LEU A 183 3.89 -7.18 -12.05
C LEU A 183 4.21 -7.76 -13.44
N ILE A 184 3.23 -8.44 -14.04
CA ILE A 184 3.32 -9.02 -15.37
C ILE A 184 2.72 -8.01 -16.34
N GLN A 185 3.58 -7.16 -16.91
CA GLN A 185 3.20 -6.03 -17.76
C GLN A 185 2.12 -6.39 -18.79
N GLU A 186 2.40 -7.39 -19.64
CA GLU A 186 1.55 -7.73 -20.79
C GLU A 186 0.13 -8.15 -20.40
N THR A 187 -0.03 -8.77 -19.23
CA THR A 187 -1.33 -9.30 -18.80
C THR A 187 -2.05 -8.42 -17.81
N GLY A 188 -1.37 -7.42 -17.23
CA GLY A 188 -1.84 -6.64 -16.10
C GLY A 188 -2.16 -7.52 -14.88
N LYS A 189 -1.45 -8.64 -14.71
CA LYS A 189 -1.58 -9.52 -13.53
C LYS A 189 -0.36 -9.37 -12.63
N TYR A 190 -0.39 -9.97 -11.46
CA TYR A 190 0.75 -9.99 -10.55
C TYR A 190 0.91 -11.35 -9.89
N GLU A 191 2.14 -11.65 -9.49
CA GLU A 191 2.48 -12.80 -8.66
C GLU A 191 2.98 -12.33 -7.29
N MET A 192 2.46 -12.95 -6.23
CA MET A 192 2.86 -12.63 -4.86
C MET A 192 3.90 -13.63 -4.34
N VAL A 193 5.04 -13.11 -3.90
CA VAL A 193 6.10 -13.89 -3.23
C VAL A 193 6.29 -13.36 -1.82
N SER A 194 6.48 -14.27 -0.86
CA SER A 194 6.74 -13.92 0.54
C SER A 194 8.16 -14.34 0.91
N GLY A 195 8.82 -13.55 1.74
CA GLY A 195 10.16 -13.86 2.22
C GLY A 195 10.45 -13.28 3.60
N HIS A 196 11.61 -13.66 4.14
CA HIS A 196 12.14 -13.20 5.42
C HIS A 196 13.65 -12.98 5.29
N TYR A 197 14.19 -12.14 6.16
CA TYR A 197 15.62 -11.88 6.30
C TYR A 197 16.22 -12.74 7.40
#